data_AF-A0A4P5VMZ5-F1
#
_entry.id   AF-A0A4P5VMZ5-F1
#
_cell.length_a   1.000
_cell.length_b   1.000
_cell.length_c   1.000
_cell.angle_alpha   90.00
_cell.angle_beta   90.00
_cell.angle_gamma   90.00
#
_symmetry.space_group_name_H-M   'P 1'
#
loop_
_entity.id
_entity.type
_entity.pdbx_description
1 polymer ?
#
loop_
_entity_poly.entity_id
_entity_poly.type
_entity_poly.pdbx_seq_one_letter_code
_entity_poly.pdbx_strand_id
1 'polypeptide(L)'
;MTDRRQRIHALVLALLARQEELELLDDDHAVPRGGSLGVGGDPGSWLERNRRVVRRFQGLVRTAVTLDALIEQELCSDQLAGDGDARKARNLG
;
A
#
# COMPACT_ATOMS: atom_id res chain seq x y z
N MET A 1 16.13 3.16 9.40
CA MET A 1 15.03 3.82 8.62
C MET A 1 14.71 3.07 7.32
N THR A 2 15.69 2.46 6.66
CA THR A 2 15.52 1.69 5.41
C THR A 2 14.72 0.40 5.57
N ASP A 3 14.88 -0.36 6.66
CA ASP A 3 14.26 -1.69 6.81
C ASP A 3 12.73 -1.62 6.90
N ARG A 4 12.21 -0.69 7.71
CA ARG A 4 10.76 -0.45 7.83
C ARG A 4 10.15 -0.04 6.50
N ARG A 5 10.82 0.88 5.77
CA ARG A 5 10.38 1.31 4.44
C ARG A 5 10.37 0.13 3.46
N GLN A 6 11.36 -0.75 3.52
CA GLN A 6 11.44 -1.94 2.68
C GLN A 6 10.29 -2.92 2.95
N ARG A 7 9.94 -3.16 4.22
CA ARG A 7 8.80 -4.01 4.61
C ARG A 7 7.47 -3.44 4.15
N ILE A 8 7.22 -2.15 4.39
CA ILE A 8 6.01 -1.47 3.92
C ILE A 8 5.92 -1.55 2.40
N HIS A 9 7.02 -1.32 1.68
CA HIS A 9 7.05 -1.43 0.23
C HIS A 9 6.70 -2.84 -0.25
N ALA A 10 7.25 -3.89 0.37
CA ALA A 10 6.91 -5.27 0.04
C ALA A 10 5.42 -5.58 0.30
N LEU A 11 4.86 -5.08 1.41
CA LEU A 11 3.43 -5.19 1.70
C LEU A 11 2.57 -4.47 0.66
N VAL A 12 2.96 -3.27 0.23
CA VAL A 12 2.25 -2.53 -0.83
C VAL A 12 2.26 -3.30 -2.14
N LEU A 13 3.41 -3.84 -2.55
CA LEU A 13 3.48 -4.65 -3.77
C LEU A 13 2.59 -5.90 -3.70
N ALA A 14 2.58 -6.59 -2.56
CA ALA A 14 1.73 -7.76 -2.35
C ALA A 14 0.23 -7.40 -2.38
N LEU A 15 -0.15 -6.26 -1.79
CA LEU A 15 -1.53 -5.77 -1.84
C LEU A 15 -1.92 -5.33 -3.26
N LEU A 16 -1.00 -4.72 -4.01
CA LEU A 16 -1.21 -4.30 -5.39
C LEU A 16 -1.39 -5.50 -6.32
N ALA A 17 -0.61 -6.57 -6.16
CA ALA A 17 -0.73 -7.79 -6.95
C ALA A 17 -2.07 -8.53 -6.76
N ARG A 18 -2.79 -8.25 -5.65
CA ARG A 18 -4.16 -8.75 -5.40
C ARG A 18 -5.25 -7.87 -6.05
N GLN A 19 -4.89 -6.71 -6.58
CA GLN A 19 -5.82 -5.82 -7.25
C GLN A 19 -5.79 -6.16 -8.74
N GLU A 20 -6.79 -6.92 -9.21
CA GLU A 20 -6.83 -7.44 -10.59
C GLU A 20 -6.91 -6.35 -11.67
N GLU A 21 -7.41 -5.17 -11.33
CA GLU A 21 -7.54 -4.04 -12.26
C GLU A 21 -7.24 -2.74 -11.53
N LEU A 22 -5.97 -2.33 -11.51
CA LEU A 22 -5.71 -0.89 -11.53
C LEU A 22 -5.88 -0.45 -12.96
N GLU A 23 -6.95 0.30 -13.22
CA GLU A 23 -7.04 1.12 -14.43
C GLU A 23 -5.80 2.02 -14.46
N LEU A 24 -4.78 1.59 -15.19
CA LEU A 24 -3.63 2.41 -15.52
C LEU A 24 -4.17 3.62 -16.28
N LEU A 25 -3.54 4.78 -16.07
CA LEU A 25 -3.82 5.95 -16.89
C LEU A 25 -3.52 5.56 -18.33
N ASP A 26 -4.56 5.30 -19.10
CA ASP A 26 -4.42 5.04 -20.52
C ASP A 26 -3.87 6.32 -21.15
N ASP A 27 -2.63 6.24 -21.64
CA ASP A 27 -1.95 7.34 -22.35
C ASP A 27 -2.67 7.69 -23.66
N ASP A 28 -3.52 6.78 -24.18
CA ASP A 28 -4.23 6.93 -25.47
C ASP A 28 -5.31 8.02 -25.47
N HIS A 29 -5.66 8.60 -24.32
CA HIS A 29 -6.58 9.74 -24.25
C HIS A 29 -5.87 11.09 -24.14
N ALA A 30 -4.54 11.10 -23.96
CA ALA A 30 -3.75 12.30 -23.89
C ALA A 30 -3.19 12.64 -25.28
N VAL A 31 -3.78 13.67 -25.88
CA VAL A 31 -3.36 14.35 -27.13
C VAL A 31 -3.98 13.78 -28.42
N PRO A 32 -5.10 14.35 -28.91
CA PRO A 32 -5.42 14.24 -30.31
C PRO A 32 -4.39 15.06 -31.10
N ARG A 33 -3.38 14.37 -31.65
CA ARG A 33 -2.57 14.91 -32.75
C ARG A 33 -3.48 15.04 -33.97
N GLY A 34 -4.11 16.19 -34.08
CA GLY A 34 -4.80 16.62 -35.30
C GLY A 34 -6.29 16.32 -35.30
N GLY A 35 -7.07 17.40 -35.21
CA GLY A 35 -8.32 17.57 -35.95
C GLY A 35 -9.42 16.54 -35.72
N SER A 36 -10.19 16.71 -34.65
CA SER A 36 -11.65 16.83 -34.71
C SER A 36 -12.20 16.84 -33.28
N LEU A 37 -12.88 17.91 -32.91
CA LEU A 37 -13.74 17.97 -31.73
C LEU A 37 -14.96 17.06 -31.99
N GLY A 38 -14.78 15.75 -31.83
CA GLY A 38 -15.82 14.76 -32.08
C GLY A 38 -15.82 13.68 -31.00
N VAL A 39 -16.65 13.90 -29.98
CA VAL A 39 -17.21 12.89 -29.04
C VAL A 39 -16.21 12.13 -28.15
N GLY A 40 -16.24 12.41 -26.84
CA GLY A 40 -16.24 11.31 -25.86
C GLY A 40 -15.36 11.35 -24.61
N GLY A 41 -14.62 12.42 -24.31
CA GLY A 41 -13.81 12.46 -23.08
C GLY A 41 -13.86 13.83 -22.40
N ASP A 42 -14.79 14.02 -21.47
CA ASP A 42 -14.80 15.20 -20.61
C ASP A 42 -13.49 15.22 -19.77
N PRO A 43 -12.66 16.28 -19.83
CA PRO A 43 -11.48 16.40 -18.97
C PRO A 43 -11.82 16.28 -17.47
N GLY A 44 -13.05 16.64 -17.08
CA GLY A 44 -13.56 16.39 -15.73
C GLY A 44 -13.67 14.89 -15.39
N SER A 45 -14.13 14.08 -16.34
CA SER A 45 -14.18 12.62 -16.21
C SER A 45 -12.79 11.99 -16.03
N TRP A 46 -11.78 12.44 -16.80
CA TRP A 46 -10.39 11.98 -16.64
C TRP A 46 -9.81 12.35 -15.27
N LEU A 47 -10.01 13.60 -14.83
CA LEU A 47 -9.56 14.06 -13.51
C LEU A 47 -10.22 13.27 -12.37
N GLU A 48 -11.51 13.00 -12.47
CA GLU A 48 -12.23 12.22 -11.45
C GLU A 48 -11.79 10.74 -11.44
N ARG A 49 -11.46 10.17 -12.61
CA ARG A 49 -10.85 8.83 -12.72
C ARG A 49 -9.48 8.79 -12.04
N ASN A 50 -8.62 9.78 -12.31
CA ASN A 50 -7.31 9.91 -11.65
C ASN A 50 -7.47 10.05 -10.12
N ARG A 51 -8.39 10.90 -9.65
CA ARG A 51 -8.70 11.05 -8.22
C ARG A 51 -9.16 9.73 -7.58
N ARG A 52 -9.92 8.89 -8.28
CA ARG A 52 -10.31 7.56 -7.77
C ARG A 52 -9.09 6.64 -7.65
N VAL A 53 -8.24 6.58 -8.67
CA VAL A 53 -7.02 5.75 -8.67
C VAL A 53 -6.07 6.16 -7.54
N VAL A 54 -5.81 7.47 -7.40
CA VAL A 54 -4.94 7.99 -6.34
C VAL A 54 -5.49 7.68 -4.95
N ARG A 55 -6.81 7.86 -4.72
CA ARG A 55 -7.45 7.48 -3.45
C ARG A 55 -7.30 6.00 -3.14
N ARG A 56 -7.41 5.14 -4.16
CA ARG A 56 -7.25 3.69 -4.02
C ARG A 56 -5.81 3.32 -3.64
N PHE A 57 -4.83 3.90 -4.32
CA PHE A 57 -3.41 3.70 -4.00
C PHE A 57 -3.08 4.19 -2.57
N GLN A 58 -3.58 5.37 -2.20
CA GLN A 58 -3.44 5.90 -0.83
C GLN A 58 -4.05 4.96 0.22
N GLY A 59 -5.19 4.36 -0.07
CA GLY A 59 -5.81 3.32 0.76
C GLY A 59 -4.88 2.12 0.95
N LEU A 60 -4.31 1.58 -0.13
CA LEU A 60 -3.39 0.43 -0.08
C LEU A 60 -2.13 0.73 0.75
N VAL A 61 -1.54 1.91 0.55
CA VAL A 61 -0.37 2.34 1.34
C VAL A 61 -0.73 2.45 2.81
N ARG A 62 -1.89 3.03 3.15
CA ARG A 62 -2.35 3.12 4.53
C ARG A 62 -2.53 1.74 5.16
N THR A 63 -3.13 0.80 4.43
CA THR A 63 -3.29 -0.59 4.87
C THR A 63 -1.92 -1.26 5.12
N ALA A 64 -0.96 -1.11 4.22
CA ALA A 64 0.38 -1.67 4.39
C ALA A 64 1.09 -1.11 5.63
N VAL A 65 0.96 0.19 5.90
CA VAL A 65 1.52 0.83 7.10
C VAL A 65 0.85 0.29 8.38
N THR A 66 -0.47 0.11 8.36
CA THR A 66 -1.19 -0.47 9.50
C THR A 66 -0.76 -1.92 9.74
N LEU A 67 -0.62 -2.74 8.70
CA LEU A 67 -0.14 -4.11 8.84
C LEU A 67 1.30 -4.18 9.38
N ASP A 68 2.22 -3.34 8.89
CA ASP A 68 3.58 -3.25 9.44
C ASP A 68 3.57 -2.88 10.93
N ALA A 69 2.70 -1.95 11.33
CA ALA A 69 2.56 -1.57 12.74
C ALA A 69 2.01 -2.71 13.62
N LEU A 70 1.01 -3.46 13.12
CA LEU A 70 0.46 -4.61 13.85
C LEU A 70 1.49 -5.73 13.98
N ILE A 71 2.22 -6.04 12.91
CA ILE A 71 3.29 -7.05 12.94
C ILE A 71 4.40 -6.64 13.93
N GLU A 72 4.80 -5.37 13.94
CA GLU A 72 5.79 -4.86 14.90
C GLU A 72 5.30 -5.00 16.36
N GLN A 73 4.01 -4.76 16.61
CA GLN A 73 3.40 -4.96 17.93
C GLN A 73 3.40 -6.44 18.33
N GLU A 74 3.06 -7.34 17.41
CA GLU A 74 3.08 -8.79 17.66
C GLU A 74 4.51 -9.26 17.98
N LEU A 75 5.49 -8.88 17.16
CA LEU A 75 6.90 -9.24 17.36
C LEU A 75 7.46 -8.72 18.70
N CYS A 76 7.12 -7.48 19.06
CA CYS A 76 7.52 -6.89 20.35
C CYS A 76 6.86 -7.61 21.54
N SER A 77 5.60 -8.02 21.38
CA SER A 77 4.85 -8.76 22.41
C SER A 77 5.42 -10.16 22.65
N ASP A 78 5.80 -10.85 21.58
CA ASP A 78 6.39 -12.20 21.64
C ASP A 78 7.79 -12.18 22.27
N GLN A 79 8.56 -11.10 22.02
CA GLN A 79 9.85 -10.87 22.66
C GLN A 79 9.74 -10.68 24.19
N LEU A 80 8.69 -10.01 24.66
CA LEU A 80 8.41 -9.85 26.09
C LEU A 80 7.97 -11.16 26.75
N ALA A 81 7.21 -12.00 26.04
CA ALA A 81 6.83 -13.33 26.51
C ALA A 81 8.06 -14.25 26.67
N GLY A 82 8.99 -14.23 25.71
CA GLY A 82 10.23 -15.01 25.75
C GLY A 82 11.19 -14.60 26.88
N ASP A 83 11.33 -13.31 27.17
CA ASP A 83 12.21 -12.83 28.26
C ASP A 83 11.64 -13.16 29.66
N GLY A 84 10.31 -13.22 29.78
CA GLY A 84 9.64 -13.65 31.01
C GLY A 84 9.97 -15.10 31.40
N ASP A 85 10.05 -15.99 30.41
CA ASP A 85 10.38 -17.41 30.62
C ASP A 85 11.88 -17.60 30.94
N ALA A 86 12.76 -16.88 30.25
CA ALA A 86 14.20 -16.89 30.51
C ALA A 86 14.55 -16.36 31.91
N ARG A 87 13.84 -15.34 32.41
CA ARG A 87 14.02 -14.84 33.79
C ARG A 87 13.51 -15.82 34.84
N LYS A 88 12.42 -16.55 34.56
CA LYS A 88 11.89 -17.57 35.48
C LYS A 88 12.87 -18.75 35.61
N ALA A 89 13.45 -19.20 34.51
CA ALA A 89 14.46 -20.26 34.50
C ALA A 89 15.73 -19.91 35.29
N ARG A 90 16.10 -18.63 35.35
CA ARG A 90 17.27 -18.13 36.09
C ARG A 90 17.06 -17.95 37.59
N ASN A 91 15.82 -17.91 38.07
CA ASN A 91 15.49 -17.65 39.47
C ASN A 91 15.10 -18.93 40.25
N LEU A 92 15.27 -20.09 39.61
CA LEU A 92 14.94 -21.42 40.14
C LEU A 92 16.18 -22.32 40.34
N GLY A 93 17.40 -21.76 40.21
CA GLY A 93 18.67 -22.41 40.56
C GLY A 93 19.36 -21.68 41.69
#